data_AF-X1BLP4-F1
#
_entry.id   AF-X1BLP4-F1
#
_cell.length_a   1.000
_cell.length_b   1.000
_cell.length_c   1.000
_cell.angle_alpha   90.00
_cell.angle_beta   90.00
_cell.angle_gamma   90.00
#
_symmetry.space_group_name_H-M   'P 1'
#
loop_
_entity.id
_entity.type
_entity.pdbx_description
1 polymer ?
#
loop_
_entity_poly.entity_id
_entity_poly.type
_entity_poly.pdbx_seq_one_letter_code
_entity_poly.pdbx_strand_id
1 'polypeptide(L)'
;LSVYIIYFLQNLRHYSQEKDKNTGDIVDNSKFNDTESMELKRSSKIKKIFLTSIGLVFIFIGGELLILSADQIIDILHIPEAFFGFIIIGFVTNVEELTLILKSIKKKAVDIGFGGMIGKLIWNLTITFGISGVIMTNISFKLILLLNWLILLIIIVYFNLSYRREKLTKKDGSILLVIFIVFLIINVFLAEI
;
A
#
# COMPACT_ATOMS: atom_id res chain seq x y z
N LEU A 1 -3.98 1.82 16.17
CA LEU A 1 -4.98 1.60 15.10
C LEU A 1 -6.23 2.46 15.29
N SER A 2 -6.94 2.33 16.40
CA SER A 2 -8.16 3.10 16.74
C SER A 2 -7.96 4.62 16.78
N VAL A 3 -6.85 5.11 17.34
CA VAL A 3 -6.52 6.55 17.33
C VAL A 3 -6.20 7.07 15.91
N TYR A 4 -5.56 6.25 15.07
CA TYR A 4 -5.20 6.62 13.69
C TYR A 4 -6.45 6.66 12.80
N ILE A 5 -7.40 5.75 13.01
CA ILE A 5 -8.71 5.75 12.35
C ILE A 5 -9.52 6.97 12.78
N ILE A 6 -9.57 7.29 14.08
CA ILE A 6 -10.29 8.47 14.59
C ILE A 6 -9.64 9.76 14.06
N TYR A 7 -8.32 9.84 14.01
CA TYR A 7 -7.63 11.02 13.50
C TYR A 7 -7.70 11.13 11.97
N PHE A 8 -7.67 10.02 11.24
CA PHE A 8 -7.93 9.98 9.80
C PHE A 8 -9.36 10.43 9.49
N LEU A 9 -10.35 10.03 10.30
CA LEU A 9 -11.73 10.51 10.20
C LEU A 9 -11.86 12.00 10.54
N GLN A 10 -11.11 12.50 11.52
CA GLN A 10 -11.07 13.94 11.84
C GLN A 10 -10.36 14.75 10.73
N ASN A 11 -9.30 14.21 10.14
CA ASN A 11 -8.57 14.84 9.04
C ASN A 11 -9.40 14.87 7.74
N LEU A 12 -10.20 13.83 7.49
CA LEU A 12 -11.18 13.81 6.39
C LEU A 12 -12.25 14.90 6.53
N ARG A 13 -12.62 15.29 7.76
CA ARG A 13 -13.57 16.37 8.02
C ARG A 13 -13.01 17.75 7.64
N HIS A 14 -11.69 17.95 7.78
CA HIS A 14 -11.03 19.15 7.28
C HIS A 14 -10.88 19.15 5.76
N TYR A 15 -10.61 17.98 5.16
CA TYR A 15 -10.54 17.82 3.70
C TYR A 15 -11.90 18.06 3.00
N SER A 16 -13.02 17.77 3.70
CA SER A 16 -14.38 18.04 3.18
C SER A 16 -14.73 19.53 3.10
N GLN A 17 -14.07 20.41 3.85
CA GLN A 17 -14.31 21.86 3.82
C GLN A 17 -13.56 22.53 2.65
N GLU A 18 -12.43 21.96 2.24
CA GLU A 18 -11.68 22.41 1.06
C GLU A 18 -12.34 21.93 -0.25
N LYS A 19 -13.10 20.84 -0.19
CA LYS A 19 -13.90 20.28 -1.30
C LYS A 19 -15.01 21.23 -1.79
N ASP A 20 -15.53 22.12 -0.96
CA ASP A 20 -16.59 23.07 -1.36
C ASP A 20 -16.04 24.23 -2.24
N LYS A 21 -14.74 24.53 -2.14
CA LYS A 21 -14.06 25.47 -3.06
C LYS A 21 -13.67 24.81 -4.39
N ASN A 22 -13.34 23.52 -4.39
CA ASN A 22 -12.99 22.74 -5.59
C ASN A 22 -14.19 22.20 -6.37
N THR A 23 -15.44 22.53 -5.98
CA THR A 23 -16.65 22.19 -6.76
C THR A 23 -16.61 22.77 -8.19
N GLY A 24 -15.85 23.85 -8.43
CA GLY A 24 -15.55 24.36 -9.78
C GLY A 24 -14.71 23.39 -10.64
N ASP A 25 -13.77 22.67 -10.04
CA ASP A 25 -12.90 21.70 -10.72
C ASP A 25 -13.55 20.31 -10.89
N ILE A 26 -14.62 20.03 -10.14
CA ILE A 26 -15.46 18.83 -10.32
C ILE A 26 -16.28 18.93 -11.61
N VAL A 27 -16.67 20.15 -12.03
CA VAL A 27 -17.40 20.40 -13.29
C VAL A 27 -16.47 20.32 -14.51
N ASP A 28 -15.16 20.48 -14.33
CA ASP A 28 -14.17 20.27 -15.40
C ASP A 28 -13.68 18.81 -15.46
N ASN A 29 -13.57 18.13 -14.30
CA ASN A 29 -13.34 16.69 -14.25
C ASN A 29 -14.51 15.84 -14.76
N SER A 30 -15.76 16.33 -14.67
CA SER A 30 -16.88 15.67 -15.36
C SER A 30 -16.67 15.72 -16.86
N LYS A 31 -16.22 16.85 -17.45
CA LYS A 31 -15.85 16.92 -18.88
C LYS A 31 -14.67 16.00 -19.25
N PHE A 32 -13.71 15.79 -18.35
CA PHE A 32 -12.58 14.88 -18.58
C PHE A 32 -13.02 13.40 -18.55
N ASN A 33 -13.86 13.01 -17.58
CA ASN A 33 -14.51 11.70 -17.54
C ASN A 33 -15.51 11.50 -18.68
N ASP A 34 -16.20 12.56 -19.12
CA ASP A 34 -17.14 12.54 -20.23
C ASP A 34 -16.40 12.39 -21.57
N THR A 35 -15.20 12.97 -21.73
CA THR A 35 -14.40 12.82 -22.95
C THR A 35 -13.74 11.43 -23.06
N GLU A 36 -13.19 10.90 -21.94
CA GLU A 36 -12.63 9.52 -21.90
C GLU A 36 -13.76 8.47 -21.97
N SER A 37 -14.93 8.72 -21.38
CA SER A 37 -16.10 7.85 -21.52
C SER A 37 -16.76 7.95 -22.90
N MET A 38 -16.65 9.07 -23.62
CA MET A 38 -17.15 9.24 -25.00
C MET A 38 -16.29 8.52 -26.05
N GLU A 39 -14.96 8.45 -25.92
CA GLU A 39 -14.14 7.57 -26.77
C GLU A 39 -14.37 6.09 -26.45
N LEU A 40 -14.62 5.77 -25.18
CA LEU A 40 -14.96 4.43 -24.73
C LEU A 40 -16.38 4.00 -25.11
N LYS A 41 -17.27 4.91 -25.52
CA LYS A 41 -18.69 4.63 -25.79
C LYS A 41 -18.94 3.97 -27.15
N ARG A 42 -17.95 3.94 -28.05
CA ARG A 42 -18.03 3.27 -29.36
C ARG A 42 -17.12 2.03 -29.46
N SER A 43 -16.78 1.42 -28.32
CA SER A 43 -16.11 0.12 -28.28
C SER A 43 -17.00 -0.88 -27.56
N SER A 44 -17.34 -1.98 -28.24
CA SER A 44 -18.25 -3.02 -27.77
C SER A 44 -17.97 -3.38 -26.32
N LYS A 45 -18.99 -3.33 -25.45
CA LYS A 45 -18.89 -3.72 -24.02
C LYS A 45 -18.20 -5.08 -23.85
N ILE A 46 -18.41 -5.99 -24.80
CA ILE A 46 -17.79 -7.32 -24.87
C ILE A 46 -16.27 -7.23 -25.00
N LYS A 47 -15.73 -6.30 -25.81
CA LYS A 47 -14.29 -6.12 -25.98
C LYS A 47 -13.61 -5.68 -24.68
N LYS A 48 -14.28 -4.84 -23.88
CA LYS A 48 -13.75 -4.39 -22.58
C LYS A 48 -13.79 -5.49 -21.54
N ILE A 49 -14.91 -6.20 -21.42
CA ILE A 49 -15.02 -7.39 -20.54
C ILE A 49 -13.91 -8.38 -20.90
N PHE A 50 -13.74 -8.66 -22.19
CA PHE A 50 -12.71 -9.60 -22.66
C PHE A 50 -11.30 -9.14 -22.31
N LEU A 51 -10.97 -7.86 -22.54
CA LEU A 51 -9.66 -7.31 -22.17
C LEU A 51 -9.41 -7.34 -20.66
N THR A 52 -10.41 -7.02 -19.84
CA THR A 52 -10.30 -7.07 -18.38
C THR A 52 -10.10 -8.51 -17.89
N SER A 53 -10.83 -9.48 -18.45
CA SER A 53 -10.64 -10.89 -18.13
C SER A 53 -9.24 -11.38 -18.51
N ILE A 54 -8.72 -11.02 -19.69
CA ILE A 54 -7.34 -11.33 -20.07
C ILE A 54 -6.35 -10.71 -19.07
N GLY A 55 -6.55 -9.45 -18.69
CA GLY A 55 -5.66 -8.76 -17.74
C GLY A 55 -5.63 -9.45 -16.38
N LEU A 56 -6.78 -9.92 -15.90
CA LEU A 56 -6.87 -10.65 -14.64
C LEU A 56 -6.08 -11.97 -14.68
N VAL A 57 -6.18 -12.71 -15.78
CA VAL A 57 -5.41 -13.96 -15.97
C VAL A 57 -3.90 -13.66 -16.00
N PHE A 58 -3.48 -12.61 -16.69
CA PHE A 58 -2.07 -12.21 -16.73
C PHE A 58 -1.54 -11.79 -15.37
N ILE A 59 -2.34 -11.09 -14.55
CA ILE A 59 -1.95 -10.73 -13.17
C ILE A 59 -1.77 -11.99 -12.33
N PHE A 60 -2.69 -12.95 -12.44
CA PHE A 60 -2.61 -14.21 -11.71
C PHE A 60 -1.33 -14.99 -12.07
N ILE A 61 -1.10 -15.20 -13.37
CA ILE A 61 0.09 -15.90 -13.87
C ILE A 61 1.36 -15.15 -13.51
N GLY A 62 1.37 -13.82 -13.65
CA GLY A 62 2.53 -12.99 -13.31
C GLY A 62 2.88 -13.05 -11.83
N GLY A 63 1.88 -13.07 -10.95
CA GLY A 63 2.07 -13.26 -9.51
C GLY A 63 2.67 -14.63 -9.18
N GLU A 64 2.14 -15.70 -9.78
CA GLU A 64 2.66 -17.06 -9.57
C GLU A 64 4.10 -17.20 -10.08
N LEU A 65 4.41 -16.66 -11.26
CA LEU A 65 5.78 -16.65 -11.80
C LEU A 65 6.75 -15.86 -10.91
N LEU A 66 6.31 -14.73 -10.35
CA LEU A 66 7.12 -13.94 -9.44
C LEU A 66 7.47 -14.73 -8.18
N ILE A 67 6.50 -15.45 -7.60
CA ILE A 67 6.72 -16.27 -6.41
C ILE A 67 7.66 -17.44 -6.72
N LEU A 68 7.46 -18.15 -7.84
CA LEU A 68 8.33 -19.26 -8.24
C LEU A 68 9.76 -18.81 -8.53
N SER A 69 9.92 -17.66 -9.21
CA SER A 69 11.24 -17.11 -9.49
C SER A 69 11.92 -16.60 -8.22
N ALA A 70 11.14 -16.03 -7.29
CA ALA A 70 11.62 -15.61 -5.99
C ALA A 70 12.19 -16.78 -5.19
N ASP A 71 11.46 -17.90 -5.15
CA ASP A 71 11.84 -19.12 -4.43
C ASP A 71 13.20 -19.65 -4.91
N GLN A 72 13.41 -19.70 -6.23
CA GLN A 72 14.70 -20.10 -6.81
C GLN A 72 15.85 -19.15 -6.42
N ILE A 73 15.57 -17.84 -6.31
CA ILE A 73 16.58 -16.85 -5.91
C ILE A 73 16.90 -17.00 -4.42
N ILE A 74 15.90 -17.27 -3.59
CA ILE A 74 16.03 -17.53 -2.16
C ILE A 74 16.92 -18.77 -1.94
N ASP A 75 16.65 -19.86 -2.66
CA ASP A 75 17.43 -21.11 -2.58
C ASP A 75 18.91 -20.91 -2.94
N ILE A 76 19.19 -20.14 -3.99
CA ILE A 76 20.58 -19.88 -4.42
C ILE A 76 21.30 -18.98 -3.43
N LEU A 77 20.64 -17.92 -2.94
CA LEU A 77 21.23 -16.91 -2.08
C LEU A 77 21.21 -17.28 -0.58
N HIS A 78 20.51 -18.37 -0.21
CA HIS A 78 20.31 -18.80 1.19
C HIS A 78 19.76 -17.66 2.07
N ILE A 79 18.85 -16.85 1.51
CA ILE A 79 18.22 -15.73 2.24
C ILE A 79 16.87 -16.21 2.76
N PRO A 80 16.44 -15.85 3.98
CA PRO A 80 15.12 -16.27 4.48
C PRO A 80 13.97 -15.80 3.59
N GLU A 81 13.04 -16.70 3.26
CA GLU A 81 11.85 -16.41 2.44
C GLU A 81 11.06 -15.22 2.98
N ALA A 82 10.94 -15.11 4.30
CA ALA A 82 10.27 -14.00 4.97
C ALA A 82 10.88 -12.64 4.57
N PHE A 83 12.21 -12.53 4.54
CA PHE A 83 12.90 -11.30 4.19
C PHE A 83 12.65 -10.89 2.74
N PHE A 84 12.68 -11.85 1.83
CA PHE A 84 12.36 -11.61 0.43
C PHE A 84 10.91 -11.13 0.27
N GLY A 85 9.96 -11.78 0.93
CA GLY A 85 8.56 -11.37 0.95
C GLY A 85 8.38 -9.94 1.46
N PHE A 86 9.02 -9.57 2.57
CA PHE A 86 8.93 -8.21 3.11
C PHE A 86 9.47 -7.14 2.14
N ILE A 87 10.63 -7.38 1.51
CA ILE A 87 11.26 -6.37 0.65
C ILE A 87 10.64 -6.34 -0.73
N ILE A 88 10.53 -7.48 -1.41
CA ILE A 88 10.11 -7.54 -2.81
C ILE A 88 8.62 -7.25 -2.94
N ILE A 89 7.77 -7.92 -2.15
CA ILE A 89 6.31 -7.72 -2.24
C ILE A 89 5.94 -6.31 -1.76
N GLY A 90 6.61 -5.84 -0.69
CA GLY A 90 6.48 -4.47 -0.23
C GLY A 90 6.88 -3.45 -1.31
N PHE A 91 8.00 -3.69 -2.00
CA PHE A 91 8.46 -2.83 -3.07
C PHE A 91 7.51 -2.81 -4.28
N VAL A 92 7.07 -3.99 -4.76
CA VAL A 92 6.12 -4.11 -5.88
C VAL A 92 4.84 -3.31 -5.60
N THR A 93 4.29 -3.44 -4.39
CA THR A 93 3.09 -2.69 -3.97
C THR A 93 3.33 -1.17 -4.01
N ASN A 94 4.48 -0.70 -3.50
CA ASN A 94 4.82 0.71 -3.50
C ASN A 94 5.06 1.27 -4.91
N VAL A 95 5.60 0.46 -5.83
CA VAL A 95 5.81 0.84 -7.23
C VAL A 95 4.48 1.01 -7.97
N GLU A 96 3.50 0.16 -7.71
CA GLU A 96 2.15 0.32 -8.27
C GLU A 96 1.50 1.63 -7.83
N GLU A 97 1.65 1.99 -6.56
CA GLU A 97 1.15 3.26 -6.02
C GLU A 97 1.87 4.45 -6.66
N LEU A 98 3.18 4.41 -6.76
CA LEU A 98 3.97 5.44 -7.42
C LEU A 98 3.53 5.63 -8.88
N THR A 99 3.24 4.53 -9.58
CA THR A 99 2.76 4.55 -10.97
C THR A 99 1.41 5.25 -11.10
N LEU A 100 0.50 5.05 -10.15
CA LEU A 100 -0.81 5.73 -10.14
C LEU A 100 -0.65 7.24 -9.98
N ILE A 101 0.19 7.66 -9.04
CA ILE A 101 0.48 9.08 -8.77
C ILE A 101 1.10 9.72 -10.02
N LEU A 102 2.11 9.08 -10.61
CA LEU A 102 2.76 9.54 -11.86
C LEU A 102 1.76 9.71 -13.00
N LYS A 103 0.81 8.78 -13.15
CA LYS A 103 -0.23 8.88 -14.18
C LYS A 103 -1.19 10.04 -13.91
N SER A 104 -1.55 10.28 -12.65
CA SER A 104 -2.39 11.41 -12.24
C SER A 104 -1.70 12.77 -12.40
N ILE A 105 -0.39 12.85 -12.13
CA ILE A 105 0.43 14.04 -12.40
C ILE A 105 0.43 14.35 -13.90
N LYS A 106 0.66 13.34 -14.75
CA LYS A 106 0.62 13.52 -16.22
C LYS A 106 -0.74 13.99 -16.73
N LYS A 107 -1.82 13.58 -16.07
CA LYS A 107 -3.21 14.00 -16.38
C LYS A 107 -3.63 15.32 -15.72
N LYS A 108 -2.73 16.03 -15.02
CA LYS A 108 -3.02 17.25 -14.23
C LYS A 108 -4.15 17.07 -13.18
N ALA A 109 -4.33 15.84 -12.70
CA ALA A 109 -5.38 15.46 -11.75
C ALA A 109 -4.76 14.91 -10.46
N VAL A 110 -3.81 15.66 -9.87
CA VAL A 110 -2.99 15.21 -8.74
C VAL A 110 -3.84 14.91 -7.51
N ASP A 111 -4.83 15.76 -7.21
CA ASP A 111 -5.71 15.61 -6.04
C ASP A 111 -6.49 14.29 -6.07
N ILE A 112 -6.98 13.90 -7.25
CA ILE A 112 -7.70 12.64 -7.45
C ILE A 112 -6.75 11.45 -7.34
N GLY A 113 -5.52 11.58 -7.86
CA GLY A 113 -4.48 10.56 -7.72
C GLY A 113 -4.07 10.33 -6.27
N PHE A 114 -3.92 11.41 -5.50
CA PHE A 114 -3.51 11.34 -4.11
C PHE A 114 -4.60 10.73 -3.22
N GLY A 115 -5.86 11.10 -3.44
CA GLY A 115 -7.00 10.45 -2.79
C GLY A 115 -7.10 8.96 -3.12
N GLY A 116 -6.83 8.59 -4.38
CA GLY A 116 -6.78 7.19 -4.82
C GLY A 116 -5.65 6.39 -4.16
N MET A 117 -4.46 6.96 -4.01
CA MET A 117 -3.33 6.35 -3.30
C MET A 117 -3.69 6.06 -1.83
N ILE A 118 -4.19 7.07 -1.12
CA ILE A 118 -4.59 6.93 0.29
C ILE A 118 -5.69 5.87 0.43
N GLY A 119 -6.67 5.87 -0.48
CA GLY A 119 -7.74 4.87 -0.50
C GLY A 119 -7.20 3.45 -0.67
N LYS A 120 -6.24 3.25 -1.58
CA LYS A 120 -5.58 1.95 -1.78
C LYS A 120 -4.78 1.50 -0.56
N LEU A 121 -4.08 2.42 0.11
CA LEU A 121 -3.34 2.11 1.32
C LEU A 121 -4.27 1.60 2.44
N ILE A 122 -5.41 2.26 2.65
CA ILE A 122 -6.41 1.84 3.64
C ILE A 122 -7.07 0.52 3.25
N TRP A 123 -7.39 0.35 1.97
CA TRP A 123 -7.93 -0.89 1.44
C TRP A 123 -6.98 -2.06 1.70
N ASN A 124 -5.69 -1.90 1.40
CA ASN A 124 -4.69 -2.94 1.61
C ASN A 124 -4.51 -3.26 3.10
N LEU A 125 -4.48 -2.24 3.95
CA LEU A 125 -4.36 -2.42 5.40
C LEU A 125 -5.56 -3.15 6.02
N THR A 126 -6.76 -2.91 5.49
CA THR A 126 -7.99 -3.42 6.11
C THR A 126 -8.44 -4.73 5.48
N ILE A 127 -8.61 -4.73 4.16
CA ILE A 127 -9.26 -5.83 3.44
C ILE A 127 -8.24 -6.91 3.10
N THR A 128 -7.08 -6.56 2.54
CA THR A 128 -6.07 -7.58 2.21
C THR A 128 -5.60 -8.29 3.48
N PHE A 129 -5.12 -7.58 4.50
CA PHE A 129 -4.70 -8.23 5.74
C PHE A 129 -5.85 -8.87 6.52
N GLY A 130 -7.05 -8.27 6.50
CA GLY A 130 -8.23 -8.83 7.16
C GLY A 130 -8.65 -10.17 6.55
N ILE A 131 -8.71 -10.25 5.22
CA ILE A 131 -9.03 -11.49 4.49
C ILE A 131 -7.90 -12.51 4.67
N SER A 132 -6.63 -12.11 4.56
CA SER A 132 -5.50 -13.02 4.80
C SER A 132 -5.54 -13.65 6.19
N GLY A 133 -5.92 -12.88 7.21
CA GLY A 133 -6.10 -13.38 8.58
C GLY A 133 -7.26 -14.37 8.74
N VAL A 134 -8.33 -14.23 7.96
CA VAL A 134 -9.48 -15.17 7.96
C VAL A 134 -9.13 -16.46 7.21
N ILE A 135 -8.42 -16.35 6.09
CA ILE A 135 -8.04 -17.51 5.24
C ILE A 135 -6.96 -18.36 5.91
N MET A 136 -6.01 -17.75 6.64
CA MET A 136 -5.00 -18.48 7.40
C MET A 136 -5.61 -19.12 8.65
N THR A 137 -6.18 -20.32 8.51
CA THR A 137 -6.81 -21.07 9.61
C THR A 137 -5.81 -21.67 10.61
N ASN A 138 -4.52 -21.75 10.26
CA ASN A 138 -3.49 -22.36 11.10
C ASN A 138 -2.30 -21.43 11.33
N ILE A 139 -2.57 -20.28 11.98
CA ILE A 139 -1.50 -19.40 12.46
C ILE A 139 -0.95 -20.03 13.74
N SER A 140 0.10 -20.84 13.60
CA SER A 140 0.95 -21.15 14.73
C SER A 140 1.41 -19.82 15.33
N PHE A 141 1.04 -19.56 16.58
CA PHE A 141 1.39 -18.35 17.31
C PHE A 141 2.91 -18.35 17.56
N LYS A 142 3.69 -18.04 16.51
CA LYS A 142 5.15 -17.96 16.57
C LYS A 142 5.54 -16.68 17.29
N LEU A 143 6.62 -16.77 18.06
CA LEU A 143 7.25 -15.66 18.76
C LEU A 143 7.56 -14.48 17.81
N ILE A 144 7.85 -14.78 16.54
CA ILE A 144 8.04 -13.83 15.43
C ILE A 144 6.85 -12.87 15.26
N LEU A 145 5.62 -13.37 15.35
CA LEU A 145 4.41 -12.58 15.09
C LEU A 145 4.16 -11.58 16.23
N LEU A 146 4.44 -12.01 17.46
CA LEU A 146 4.30 -11.21 18.67
C LEU A 146 5.38 -10.12 18.73
N LEU A 147 6.63 -10.44 18.37
CA LEU A 147 7.71 -9.45 18.22
C LEU A 147 7.38 -8.41 17.14
N ASN A 148 6.86 -8.85 15.99
CA ASN A 148 6.50 -7.95 14.90
C ASN A 148 5.38 -6.98 15.32
N TRP A 149 4.37 -7.47 16.03
CA TRP A 149 3.33 -6.61 16.60
C TRP A 149 3.88 -5.62 17.62
N LEU A 150 4.80 -6.05 18.48
CA LEU A 150 5.42 -5.20 19.50
C LEU A 150 6.26 -4.09 18.87
N ILE A 151 7.04 -4.40 17.83
CA ILE A 151 7.86 -3.43 17.10
C ILE A 151 6.98 -2.42 16.36
N LEU A 152 5.89 -2.87 15.72
CA LEU A 152 4.91 -1.96 15.11
C LEU A 152 4.31 -1.00 16.15
N LEU A 153 4.00 -1.49 17.35
CA LEU A 153 3.48 -0.66 18.43
C LEU A 153 4.51 0.39 18.89
N ILE A 154 5.78 0.01 19.03
CA ILE A 154 6.88 0.93 19.37
C ILE A 154 7.01 2.03 18.31
N ILE A 155 6.97 1.69 17.03
CA ILE A 155 7.06 2.64 15.91
C ILE A 155 5.88 3.63 15.97
N ILE A 156 4.65 3.14 16.19
CA ILE A 156 3.45 3.98 16.27
C ILE A 156 3.55 4.94 17.46
N VAL A 157 4.00 4.48 18.62
CA VAL A 157 4.17 5.30 19.82
C VAL A 157 5.24 6.36 19.61
N TYR A 158 6.39 5.97 19.05
CA TYR A 158 7.48 6.89 18.74
C TYR A 158 7.03 7.98 17.75
N PHE A 159 6.30 7.59 16.71
CA PHE A 159 5.75 8.52 15.73
C PHE A 159 4.74 9.49 16.37
N ASN A 160 3.86 9.00 17.25
CA ASN A 160 2.91 9.85 17.98
C ASN A 160 3.62 10.87 18.89
N LEU A 161 4.71 10.44 19.55
CA LEU A 161 5.51 11.29 20.44
C LEU A 161 6.31 12.34 19.67
N SER A 162 6.87 11.98 18.51
CA SER A 162 7.59 12.91 17.63
C SER A 162 6.63 13.92 16.97
N TYR A 163 5.41 13.49 16.59
CA TYR A 163 4.39 14.39 16.05
C TYR A 163 3.97 15.49 17.05
N ARG A 164 3.92 15.19 18.35
CA ARG A 164 3.67 16.19 19.40
C ARG A 164 4.76 17.26 19.52
N ARG A 165 5.93 17.05 18.94
CA ARG A 165 7.03 18.02 18.91
C ARG A 165 7.00 18.93 17.67
N GLU A 166 6.01 18.76 16.77
CA GLU A 166 5.77 19.53 15.53
C GLU A 166 6.95 19.63 14.55
N LYS A 167 8.08 18.98 14.82
CA LYS A 167 9.29 19.02 13.99
C LYS A 167 9.90 17.63 13.86
N LEU A 168 9.56 16.96 12.76
CA LEU A 168 10.27 15.77 12.30
C LEU A 168 11.69 16.19 11.92
N THR A 169 12.65 15.87 12.79
CA THR A 169 14.06 16.23 12.60
C THR A 169 14.76 15.11 11.82
N LYS A 170 15.80 15.41 11.04
CA LYS A 170 16.63 14.39 10.35
C LYS A 170 17.14 13.28 11.29
N LYS A 171 17.27 13.58 12.59
CA LYS A 171 17.65 12.64 13.65
C LYS A 171 16.56 11.58 13.91
N ASP A 172 15.29 11.96 13.89
CA ASP A 172 14.17 11.04 14.10
C ASP A 172 14.06 10.04 12.93
N GLY A 173 14.33 10.51 11.71
CA GLY A 173 14.42 9.65 10.52
C GLY A 173 15.56 8.63 10.61
N SER A 174 16.74 9.04 11.09
CA SER A 174 17.87 8.13 11.31
C SER A 174 17.54 7.06 12.37
N ILE A 175 16.88 7.46 13.47
CA ILE A 175 16.43 6.54 14.51
C ILE A 175 15.42 5.52 13.98
N LEU A 176 14.44 5.96 13.19
CA LEU A 176 13.46 5.06 12.56
C LEU A 176 14.13 4.07 11.60
N LEU A 177 15.14 4.52 10.86
CA LEU A 177 15.90 3.68 9.94
C LEU A 177 16.71 2.62 10.69
N VAL A 178 17.35 2.99 11.80
CA VAL A 178 18.05 2.03 12.67
C VAL A 178 17.08 0.99 13.25
N ILE A 179 15.90 1.41 13.74
CA ILE A 179 14.87 0.51 14.24
C ILE A 179 14.41 -0.47 13.14
N PHE A 180 14.25 0.02 11.91
CA PHE A 180 13.88 -0.81 10.76
C PHE A 180 14.97 -1.84 10.40
N ILE A 181 16.25 -1.44 10.40
CA ILE A 181 17.36 -2.37 10.17
C ILE A 181 17.41 -3.44 11.28
N VAL A 182 17.28 -3.05 12.54
CA VAL A 182 17.25 -3.99 13.68
C VAL A 182 16.07 -4.97 13.56
N PHE A 183 14.89 -4.46 13.18
CA PHE A 183 13.72 -5.29 12.91
C PHE A 183 13.97 -6.33 11.82
N LEU A 184 14.62 -5.94 10.72
CA LEU A 184 14.98 -6.87 9.64
C LEU A 184 15.95 -7.94 10.12
N ILE A 185 17.01 -7.56 10.85
CA ILE A 185 18.00 -8.51 11.37
C ILE A 185 17.34 -9.52 12.31
N ILE A 186 16.49 -9.07 13.23
CA ILE A 186 15.78 -9.96 14.16
C ILE A 186 14.85 -10.91 13.40
N ASN A 187 14.12 -10.43 12.38
CA ASN A 187 13.22 -11.27 11.60
C ASN A 187 13.98 -12.31 10.76
N VAL A 188 15.11 -11.94 10.18
CA VAL A 188 15.99 -12.86 9.44
C VAL A 188 16.53 -13.94 10.37
N PHE A 189 17.13 -13.55 11.50
CA PHE A 189 17.76 -14.49 12.42
C PHE A 189 16.74 -15.43 13.11
N LEU A 190 15.57 -14.91 13.47
CA LEU A 190 14.51 -15.70 14.09
C LEU A 190 13.70 -16.52 13.07
N ALA A 191 13.87 -16.28 11.76
CA ALA A 191 13.32 -17.14 10.71
C ALA A 191 14.21 -18.37 10.44
N GLU A 192 15.51 -18.30 10.73
CA GLU A 192 16.47 -19.41 10.60
C GLU A 192 16.44 -20.41 11.79
N ILE A 193 15.84 -20.03 12.93
CA ILE A 193 15.68 -20.86 14.15
C ILE A 193 14.30 -21.51 14.21
#